data_AF-A0A966UYN8-F1
#
_entry.id   AF-A0A966UYN8-F1
#
_cell.length_a   1.000
_cell.length_b   1.000
_cell.length_c   1.000
_cell.angle_alpha   90.00
_cell.angle_beta   90.00
_cell.angle_gamma   90.00
#
_symmetry.space_group_name_H-M   'P 1'
#
loop_
_entity.id
_entity.type
_entity.pdbx_description
1 polymer ?
#
loop_
_entity_poly.entity_id
_entity_poly.type
_entity_poly.pdbx_seq_one_letter_code
_entity_poly.pdbx_strand_id
1 'polypeptide(L)'
;MPQDLENLFSFLGRIQEDAALRERLNRVVTAPDVAVIAADQGLPFAASTLLAALEECQEAPSTRYGLMDEKLIRVYLQRDKLRASLGQG
;
A
#
# COMPACT_ATOMS: atom_id res chain seq x y z
N MET A 1 -4.27 -10.68 -10.32
CA MET A 1 -4.51 -9.80 -9.15
C MET A 1 -4.16 -10.39 -7.77
N PRO A 2 -4.05 -11.73 -7.52
CA PRO A 2 -3.78 -12.18 -6.14
C PRO A 2 -2.34 -11.91 -5.69
N GLN A 3 -1.35 -12.07 -6.57
CA GLN A 3 0.06 -11.89 -6.18
C GLN A 3 0.44 -10.43 -5.89
N ASP A 4 -0.09 -9.47 -6.65
CA ASP A 4 0.06 -8.04 -6.34
C ASP A 4 -0.50 -7.68 -4.97
N LEU A 5 -1.66 -8.23 -4.60
CA LEU A 5 -2.25 -8.03 -3.28
C LEU A 5 -1.39 -8.64 -2.18
N GLU A 6 -0.85 -9.84 -2.38
CA GLU A 6 0.05 -10.45 -1.39
C GLU A 6 1.37 -9.68 -1.25
N ASN A 7 1.94 -9.19 -2.35
CA ASN A 7 3.12 -8.34 -2.35
C ASN A 7 2.84 -6.99 -1.67
N LEU A 8 1.69 -6.38 -1.96
CA LEU A 8 1.22 -5.17 -1.28
C LEU A 8 1.12 -5.40 0.23
N PHE A 9 0.39 -6.41 0.69
CA PHE A 9 0.23 -6.65 2.12
C PHE A 9 1.54 -7.02 2.81
N SER A 10 2.41 -7.77 2.15
CA SER A 10 3.75 -8.07 2.66
C SER A 10 4.59 -6.80 2.80
N PHE A 11 4.51 -5.89 1.82
CA PHE A 11 5.20 -4.60 1.87
C PHE A 11 4.66 -3.73 2.99
N LEU A 12 3.33 -3.61 3.11
CA LEU A 12 2.70 -2.82 4.16
C LEU A 12 2.98 -3.35 5.57
N GLY A 13 3.11 -4.67 5.73
CA GLY A 13 3.52 -5.29 6.99
C GLY A 13 4.90 -4.83 7.44
N ARG A 14 5.86 -4.71 6.50
CA ARG A 14 7.23 -4.23 6.80
C ARG A 14 7.28 -2.77 7.26
N ILE A 15 6.34 -1.92 6.83
CA ILE A 15 6.30 -0.50 7.24
C ILE A 15 6.20 -0.36 8.77
N GLN A 16 5.54 -1.31 9.45
CA GLN A 16 5.37 -1.26 10.90
C GLN A 16 6.64 -1.59 11.66
N GLU A 17 7.52 -2.40 11.08
CA GLU A 17 8.76 -2.87 11.72
C GLU A 17 9.98 -2.06 11.27
N ASP A 18 9.91 -1.42 10.08
CA ASP A 18 11.02 -0.69 9.47
C ASP A 18 10.76 0.83 9.49
N ALA A 19 11.33 1.49 10.50
CA ALA A 19 11.24 2.95 10.66
C ALA A 19 11.86 3.73 9.49
N ALA A 20 12.93 3.20 8.85
CA ALA A 20 13.57 3.86 7.73
C ALA A 20 12.69 3.78 6.47
N LEU A 21 12.00 2.66 6.25
CA LEU A 21 10.99 2.53 5.21
C LEU A 21 9.82 3.49 5.44
N ARG A 22 9.36 3.63 6.69
CA ARG A 22 8.30 4.58 7.05
C ARG A 22 8.72 6.03 6.78
N GLU A 23 9.95 6.41 7.09
CA GLU A 23 10.47 7.74 6.75
C GLU A 23 10.56 7.96 5.25
N ARG A 24 10.98 6.94 4.48
CA ARG A 24 10.99 7.01 3.01
C ARG A 24 9.59 7.22 2.45
N LEU A 25 8.60 6.50 2.96
CA LEU A 25 7.20 6.61 2.53
C LEU A 25 6.55 7.95 2.90
N ASN A 26 6.92 8.54 4.03
CA ASN A 26 6.45 9.88 4.39
C ASN A 26 6.93 10.97 3.41
N ARG A 27 7.98 10.72 2.63
CA ARG A 27 8.47 11.64 1.58
C ARG A 27 7.77 11.42 0.24
N VAL A 28 6.93 10.38 0.13
CA VAL A 28 6.29 9.95 -1.11
C VAL A 28 4.88 10.54 -1.22
N VAL A 29 4.54 10.97 -2.44
CA VAL A 29 3.28 11.68 -2.71
C VAL A 29 2.25 10.80 -3.39
N THR A 30 2.66 9.77 -4.14
CA THR A 30 1.76 9.05 -5.05
C THR A 30 1.87 7.52 -4.95
N ALA A 31 0.80 6.80 -5.32
CA ALA A 31 0.79 5.34 -5.40
C ALA A 31 1.89 4.72 -6.30
N PRO A 32 2.22 5.27 -7.49
CA PRO A 32 3.32 4.73 -8.30
C PRO A 32 4.69 4.85 -7.63
N ASP A 33 4.96 5.93 -6.89
CA ASP A 33 6.20 6.04 -6.11
C ASP A 33 6.28 4.95 -5.01
N VAL A 34 5.17 4.65 -4.34
CA VAL A 34 5.09 3.57 -3.35
C VAL A 34 5.38 2.21 -4.01
N ALA A 35 4.82 1.97 -5.21
CA ALA A 35 5.08 0.75 -5.97
C ALA A 35 6.55 0.60 -6.38
N VAL A 36 7.23 1.70 -6.73
CA VAL A 36 8.67 1.70 -7.03
C VAL A 36 9.48 1.33 -5.78
N ILE A 37 9.14 1.87 -4.61
CA ILE A 37 9.81 1.51 -3.36
C ILE A 37 9.56 0.05 -3.01
N ALA A 38 8.35 -0.46 -3.20
CA ALA A 38 8.05 -1.87 -2.93
C ALA A 38 8.82 -2.81 -3.87
N ALA A 39 8.98 -2.44 -5.14
CA ALA A 39 9.80 -3.18 -6.11
C ALA A 39 11.29 -3.22 -5.71
N ASP A 40 11.84 -2.10 -5.22
CA ASP A 40 13.21 -2.01 -4.67
C ASP A 40 13.42 -2.95 -3.46
N GLN A 41 12.34 -3.26 -2.73
CA GLN A 41 12.33 -4.18 -1.58
C GLN A 41 12.00 -5.65 -1.96
N GLY A 42 11.92 -5.96 -3.25
CA GLY A 42 11.62 -7.30 -3.77
C GLY A 42 10.13 -7.70 -3.69
N LEU A 43 9.23 -6.73 -3.48
CA LEU A 43 7.79 -6.92 -3.37
C LEU A 43 7.05 -6.09 -4.44
N PRO A 44 7.28 -6.33 -5.74
CA PRO A 44 6.69 -5.53 -6.79
C PRO A 44 5.17 -5.72 -6.82
N PHE A 45 4.44 -4.61 -6.93
CA PHE A 45 3.00 -4.61 -7.20
C PHE A 45 2.64 -3.44 -8.11
N ALA A 46 1.51 -3.54 -8.81
CA ALA A 46 0.97 -2.49 -9.66
C ALA A 46 0.39 -1.36 -8.81
N ALA A 47 0.66 -0.11 -9.18
CA ALA A 47 0.12 1.06 -8.49
C ALA A 47 -1.42 1.05 -8.43
N SER A 48 -2.08 0.49 -9.45
CA SER A 48 -3.53 0.30 -9.50
C SER A 48 -4.06 -0.60 -8.38
N THR A 49 -3.29 -1.59 -7.91
CA THR A 49 -3.66 -2.43 -6.78
C THR A 49 -3.69 -1.64 -5.47
N LEU A 50 -2.72 -0.76 -5.25
CA LEU A 50 -2.72 0.13 -4.09
C LEU A 50 -3.85 1.15 -4.15
N LEU A 51 -4.13 1.71 -5.34
CA LEU A 51 -5.26 2.63 -5.53
C LEU A 51 -6.60 1.94 -5.24
N ALA A 52 -6.84 0.75 -5.79
CA ALA A 52 -8.05 -0.02 -5.50
C ALA A 52 -8.20 -0.33 -4.01
N ALA A 53 -7.10 -0.67 -3.33
CA ALA A 53 -7.12 -0.92 -1.88
C ALA A 53 -7.42 0.34 -1.06
N LEU A 54 -6.94 1.51 -1.49
CA LEU A 54 -7.26 2.80 -0.87
C LEU A 54 -8.74 3.18 -1.11
N GLU A 55 -9.25 2.98 -2.32
CA GLU A 55 -10.66 3.25 -2.66
C GLU A 55 -11.62 2.38 -1.84
N GLU A 56 -11.35 1.07 -1.73
CA GLU A 56 -12.12 0.14 -0.89
C GLU A 56 -12.08 0.51 0.61
N CYS A 57 -10.98 1.12 1.04
CA CYS A 57 -10.81 1.63 2.39
C CYS A 57 -11.47 3.00 2.59
N GLN A 58 -12.06 3.61 1.54
CA GLN A 58 -12.57 4.98 1.50
C GLN A 58 -11.51 6.03 1.84
N GLU A 59 -10.24 5.72 1.59
CA GLU A 59 -9.11 6.60 1.82
C GLU A 59 -8.82 7.41 0.54
N ALA A 60 -8.77 8.74 0.66
CA ALA A 60 -8.43 9.56 -0.49
C ALA A 60 -7.01 9.21 -1.01
N PRO A 61 -6.83 8.90 -2.30
CA PRO A 61 -5.53 8.50 -2.87
C PRO A 61 -4.49 9.62 -2.86
N SER A 62 -4.90 10.86 -2.57
CA SER A 62 -4.04 12.02 -2.47
C SER A 62 -4.52 12.92 -1.33
N THR A 63 -3.65 13.18 -0.37
CA THR A 63 -3.82 14.28 0.59
C THR A 63 -2.81 15.36 0.27
N ARG A 64 -3.12 16.62 0.61
CA ARG A 64 -2.19 17.78 0.47
C ARG A 64 -0.81 17.53 1.11
N TYR A 65 -0.72 16.52 1.96
CA TYR A 65 0.47 15.99 2.61
C TYR A 65 0.64 14.50 2.28
N GLY A 66 1.15 14.19 1.08
CA GLY A 66 1.60 12.85 0.67
C GLY A 66 0.65 11.67 0.91
N LEU A 67 1.17 10.46 0.70
CA LEU A 67 0.48 9.22 1.04
C LEU A 67 0.89 8.84 2.47
N MET A 68 0.19 9.40 3.45
CA MET A 68 0.55 9.33 4.87
C MET A 68 0.58 7.87 5.35
N ASP A 69 1.58 7.51 6.16
CA ASP A 69 1.76 6.13 6.66
C ASP A 69 0.51 5.58 7.36
N GLU A 70 -0.29 6.44 7.98
CA GLU A 70 -1.56 6.06 8.61
C GLU A 70 -2.54 5.42 7.62
N LYS A 71 -2.60 5.89 6.37
CA LYS A 71 -3.48 5.32 5.33
C LYS A 71 -3.02 3.94 4.91
N LEU A 72 -1.71 3.79 4.71
CA LEU A 72 -1.07 2.53 4.38
C LEU A 72 -1.28 1.49 5.49
N ILE A 73 -1.19 1.93 6.74
CA ILE A 73 -1.50 1.09 7.91
C ILE A 73 -2.98 0.69 7.91
N ARG A 74 -3.92 1.61 7.66
CA ARG A 74 -5.37 1.30 7.58
C ARG A 74 -5.67 0.26 6.50
N VAL A 75 -5.06 0.40 5.32
CA VAL A 75 -5.15 -0.60 4.24
C VAL A 75 -4.66 -1.97 4.73
N TYR A 76 -3.50 -2.02 5.41
CA TYR A 76 -2.97 -3.28 5.95
C TYR A 76 -3.86 -3.91 7.03
N LEU A 77 -4.48 -3.10 7.88
CA LEU A 77 -5.41 -3.59 8.91
C LEU A 77 -6.68 -4.20 8.28
N GLN A 78 -7.10 -3.70 7.11
CA GLN A 78 -8.25 -4.23 6.37
C GLN A 78 -7.89 -5.35 5.38
N ARG A 79 -6.64 -5.85 5.37
CA ARG A 79 -6.16 -6.84 4.40
C ARG A 79 -7.06 -8.06 4.21
N ASP A 80 -7.69 -8.56 5.27
CA ASP A 80 -8.55 -9.75 5.19
C ASP A 80 -9.83 -9.45 4.38
N LYS A 81 -10.48 -8.33 4.69
CA LYS A 81 -11.61 -7.79 3.92
C LYS A 81 -11.22 -7.49 2.48
N LEU A 82 -10.05 -6.89 2.27
CA LEU A 82 -9.54 -6.56 0.93
C LEU A 82 -9.18 -7.82 0.12
N ARG A 83 -8.68 -8.89 0.74
CA ARG A 83 -8.48 -10.19 0.07
C ARG A 83 -9.81 -10.79 -0.37
N ALA A 84 -10.86 -10.67 0.45
CA ALA A 84 -12.18 -11.13 0.07
C ALA A 84 -12.81 -10.28 -1.06
N SER A 85 -12.60 -8.97 -1.06
CA SER A 85 -13.18 -8.04 -2.04
C SER A 85 -12.40 -8.03 -3.37
N LEU A 86 -11.08 -7.83 -3.31
CA LEU A 86 -10.21 -7.64 -4.49
C LEU A 86 -9.55 -8.95 -4.99
N GLY A 87 -9.55 -10.01 -4.18
CA GLY A 87 -8.98 -11.31 -4.55
C GLY A 87 -9.93 -12.24 -5.33
N GLN A 88 -11.21 -11.88 -5.44
CA GLN A 88 -12.25 -12.63 -6.17
C GLN A 88 -12.49 -12.12 -7.61
N GLY A 89 -11.62 -11.25 -8.12
CA GLY A 89 -11.69 -10.66 -9.48
C GLY A 89 -10.77 -11.30 -10.50
#